data_AF-A0A2E9HIW0-F1
#
_entry.id   AF-A0A2E9HIW0-F1
#
_cell.length_a   1.000
_cell.length_b   1.000
_cell.length_c   1.000
_cell.angle_alpha   90.00
_cell.angle_beta   90.00
_cell.angle_gamma   90.00
#
_symmetry.space_group_name_H-M   'P 1'
#
loop_
_entity.id
_entity.type
_entity.pdbx_description
1 polymer ?
#
loop_
_entity_poly.entity_id
_entity_poly.type
_entity_poly.pdbx_seq_one_letter_code
_entity_poly.pdbx_strand_id
1 'polypeptide(L)'
;MTRILADLPDDDIQWLDRLADEQGKSRAAILREAVSAYRARDKDWLEQGFGLWARHGFSEDGLAYQDRLRGEWDPEREKLGKERDA
;
A
#
# COMPACT_ATOMS: atom_id res chain seq x y z
N MET A 1 24.26 -3.52 12.88
CA MET A 1 23.36 -2.66 13.68
C MET A 1 24.00 -1.29 13.79
N THR A 2 23.27 -0.24 13.43
CA THR A 2 23.73 1.15 13.57
C THR A 2 23.06 1.74 14.82
N ARG A 3 23.80 2.50 15.62
CA ARG A 3 23.24 3.19 16.80
C ARG A 3 22.64 4.52 16.37
N ILE A 4 21.47 4.83 16.91
CA ILE A 4 20.82 6.13 16.77
C ILE A 4 20.70 6.76 18.15
N LEU A 5 20.78 8.08 18.22
CA LEU A 5 20.45 8.87 19.41
C LEU A 5 19.13 9.58 19.12
N ALA A 6 18.18 9.46 20.03
CA ALA A 6 16.87 10.08 19.92
C ALA A 6 16.51 10.66 21.29
N ASP A 7 16.17 11.94 21.29
CA ASP A 7 15.68 12.63 22.49
C ASP A 7 14.17 12.42 22.58
N LEU A 8 13.71 11.89 23.70
CA LEU A 8 12.30 11.67 24.00
C LEU A 8 11.98 12.35 25.34
N PRO A 9 10.77 12.91 25.50
CA PRO A 9 10.27 13.36 26.80
C PRO A 9 10.35 12.26 27.86
N ASP A 10 10.61 12.63 29.11
CA ASP A 10 10.72 11.68 30.23
C ASP A 10 9.46 10.83 30.41
N ASP A 11 8.28 11.40 30.17
CA ASP A 11 7.00 10.70 30.27
C ASP A 11 6.87 9.59 29.21
N ASP A 12 7.39 9.82 27.99
CA ASP A 12 7.40 8.81 26.93
C ASP A 12 8.36 7.68 27.26
N ILE A 13 9.50 7.98 27.88
CA ILE A 13 10.46 6.98 28.36
C ILE A 13 9.81 6.09 29.43
N GLN A 14 9.13 6.69 30.41
CA GLN A 14 8.43 5.95 31.47
C GLN A 14 7.29 5.10 30.93
N TRP A 15 6.55 5.61 29.93
CA TRP A 15 5.53 4.84 29.24
C TRP A 15 6.13 3.64 28.49
N LEU A 16 7.24 3.83 27.78
CA LEU A 16 7.95 2.75 27.07
C LEU A 16 8.48 1.67 28.03
N ASP A 17 8.98 2.05 29.20
CA ASP A 17 9.44 1.11 30.23
C ASP A 17 8.28 0.25 30.75
N ARG A 18 7.13 0.86 31.08
CA ARG A 18 5.94 0.11 31.49
C ARG A 18 5.46 -0.85 30.41
N LEU A 19 5.41 -0.38 29.16
CA LEU A 19 4.98 -1.21 28.03
C LEU A 19 5.95 -2.39 27.78
N ALA A 20 7.25 -2.16 27.98
CA ALA A 20 8.29 -3.18 27.90
C ALA A 20 8.08 -4.28 28.94
N ASP A 21 7.81 -3.90 30.19
CA ASP A 21 7.54 -4.82 31.28
C ASP A 21 6.24 -5.61 31.05
N GLU A 22 5.16 -4.93 30.66
CA GLU A 22 3.86 -5.56 30.35
C GLU A 22 3.97 -6.61 29.23
N GLN A 23 4.81 -6.37 28.23
CA GLN A 23 4.99 -7.28 27.10
C GLN A 23 6.14 -8.29 27.28
N GLY A 24 6.92 -8.18 28.36
CA GLY A 24 8.14 -8.98 28.56
C GLY A 24 9.20 -8.76 27.47
N LYS A 25 9.25 -7.56 26.88
CA LYS A 25 10.18 -7.19 25.79
C LYS A 25 11.17 -6.14 26.28
N SER A 26 12.32 -6.03 25.61
CA SER A 26 13.18 -4.86 25.82
C SER A 26 12.58 -3.62 25.16
N ARG A 27 12.77 -2.43 25.76
CA ARG A 27 12.44 -1.13 25.13
C ARG A 27 12.95 -1.02 23.69
N ALA A 28 14.18 -1.47 23.44
CA ALA A 28 14.78 -1.43 22.11
C ALA A 28 14.03 -2.32 21.11
N ALA A 29 13.44 -3.44 21.53
CA ALA A 29 12.60 -4.28 20.68
C ALA A 29 11.29 -3.57 20.33
N ILE A 30 10.62 -2.96 21.31
CA ILE A 30 9.41 -2.16 21.08
C ILE A 30 9.68 -1.03 20.09
N LEU A 31 10.77 -0.29 20.25
CA LEU A 31 11.12 0.80 19.32
C LEU A 31 11.37 0.28 17.89
N ARG A 32 12.00 -0.88 17.73
CA ARG A 32 12.19 -1.49 16.39
C ARG A 32 10.86 -1.91 15.75
N GLU A 33 9.95 -2.47 16.53
CA GLU A 33 8.59 -2.81 16.08
C GLU A 33 7.82 -1.55 15.68
N ALA A 34 7.87 -0.50 16.51
CA ALA A 34 7.23 0.78 16.23
C ALA A 34 7.73 1.42 14.92
N VAL A 35 9.05 1.44 14.69
CA VAL A 35 9.64 1.95 13.43
C VAL A 35 9.20 1.11 12.22
N SER A 36 9.15 -0.21 12.37
CA SER A 36 8.68 -1.11 11.31
C SER A 36 7.22 -0.87 10.97
N ALA A 37 6.37 -0.75 11.99
CA ALA A 37 4.95 -0.44 11.84
C ALA A 37 4.73 0.94 11.20
N TYR A 38 5.50 1.95 11.61
CA TYR A 38 5.43 3.29 11.01
C TYR A 38 5.80 3.26 9.51
N ARG A 39 6.84 2.51 9.12
CA ARG A 39 7.19 2.32 7.70
C ARG A 39 6.12 1.59 6.90
N ALA A 40 5.42 0.64 7.52
CA ALA A 40 4.37 -0.12 6.83
C ALA A 40 3.14 0.75 6.53
N ARG A 41 2.80 1.71 7.39
CA ARG A 41 1.68 2.65 7.18
C ARG A 41 1.77 3.41 5.86
N ASP A 42 2.97 3.75 5.42
CA ASP A 42 3.19 4.52 4.19
C ASP A 42 2.94 3.69 2.91
N LYS A 43 2.91 2.35 3.04
CA LYS A 43 2.70 1.41 1.93
C LYS A 43 1.31 0.77 1.91
N ASP A 44 0.57 0.90 3.01
CA ASP A 44 -0.72 0.23 3.19
C ASP A 44 -1.75 0.70 2.13
N TRP A 45 -1.78 1.99 1.80
CA TRP A 45 -2.68 2.51 0.76
C TRP A 45 -2.37 1.98 -0.65
N LEU A 46 -1.10 1.69 -0.95
CA LEU A 46 -0.68 1.19 -2.26
C LEU A 46 -1.08 -0.28 -2.43
N GLU A 47 -0.88 -1.10 -1.39
CA GLU A 47 -1.32 -2.49 -1.36
C GLU A 47 -2.84 -2.62 -1.31
N GLN A 48 -3.52 -1.74 -0.57
CA GLN A 48 -4.98 -1.64 -0.57
C GLN A 48 -5.52 -1.20 -1.93
N GLY A 49 -4.83 -0.29 -2.62
CA GLY A 49 -5.19 0.21 -3.94
C GLY A 49 -5.02 -0.81 -5.06
N PHE A 50 -4.00 -1.65 -4.97
CA PHE A 50 -3.65 -2.61 -6.02
C PHE A 50 -4.77 -3.65 -6.23
N GLY A 51 -5.30 -3.70 -7.45
CA GLY A 51 -6.33 -4.64 -7.85
C GLY A 51 -7.74 -4.32 -7.32
N LEU A 52 -7.99 -3.13 -6.74
CA LEU A 52 -9.34 -2.73 -6.31
C LEU A 52 -10.37 -2.88 -7.42
N TRP A 53 -10.01 -2.51 -8.65
CA TRP A 53 -10.95 -2.51 -9.76
C TRP A 53 -11.36 -3.94 -10.11
N ALA A 54 -10.39 -4.86 -10.16
CA ALA A 54 -10.65 -6.30 -10.31
C ALA A 54 -11.49 -6.88 -9.16
N ARG A 55 -11.20 -6.51 -7.91
CA ARG A 55 -11.96 -6.94 -6.72
C ARG A 55 -13.40 -6.42 -6.73
N HIS A 56 -13.64 -5.25 -7.32
CA HIS A 56 -14.95 -4.63 -7.46
C HIS A 56 -15.65 -4.98 -8.79
N GLY A 57 -15.24 -6.07 -9.44
CA GLY A 57 -15.96 -6.65 -10.58
C GLY A 57 -15.60 -6.06 -11.93
N PHE A 58 -14.57 -5.22 -12.01
CA PHE A 58 -14.03 -4.75 -13.29
C PHE A 58 -13.05 -5.80 -13.83
N SER A 59 -13.54 -6.66 -14.72
CA SER A 59 -12.76 -7.75 -15.34
C SER A 59 -12.43 -7.51 -16.81
N GLU A 60 -12.78 -6.34 -17.36
CA GLU A 60 -12.45 -5.97 -18.75
C GLU A 60 -10.94 -5.72 -18.87
N ASP A 61 -10.33 -6.26 -19.92
CA ASP A 61 -8.92 -5.97 -20.23
C ASP A 61 -8.73 -4.46 -20.43
N GLY A 62 -7.61 -3.93 -19.93
CA GLY A 62 -7.37 -2.49 -19.91
C GLY A 62 -7.25 -1.87 -21.31
N LEU A 63 -6.77 -2.62 -22.30
CA LEU A 63 -6.67 -2.17 -23.68
C LEU A 63 -8.04 -2.25 -24.36
N ALA A 64 -8.78 -3.34 -24.16
CA ALA A 64 -10.15 -3.49 -24.67
C ALA A 64 -11.07 -2.36 -24.15
N TYR A 65 -10.98 -2.03 -22.85
CA TYR A 65 -11.71 -0.91 -22.25
C TYR A 65 -11.36 0.44 -22.89
N GLN A 66 -10.06 0.69 -23.12
CA GLN A 66 -9.60 1.91 -23.76
C GLN A 66 -10.08 2.02 -25.21
N ASP A 67 -10.03 0.94 -25.97
CA ASP A 67 -10.47 0.90 -27.35
C ASP A 67 -11.99 1.09 -27.44
N ARG A 68 -12.77 0.48 -26.53
CA ARG A 68 -14.22 0.71 -26.42
C ARG A 68 -14.57 2.17 -26.11
N LEU A 69 -13.91 2.78 -25.12
CA LEU A 69 -14.14 4.19 -24.78
C LEU A 69 -13.75 5.15 -25.90
N ARG A 70 -12.68 4.86 -26.64
CA ARG A 70 -12.18 5.72 -27.73
C ARG A 70 -12.87 5.45 -29.06
N GLY A 71 -13.54 4.31 -29.23
CA GLY A 71 -14.29 3.97 -30.43
C GLY A 71 -15.40 4.98 -30.74
N GLU A 72 -15.96 5.64 -29.73
CA GLU A 72 -16.95 6.71 -29.91
C GLU A 72 -16.38 7.95 -30.61
N TRP A 73 -15.06 8.17 -30.57
CA TRP A 73 -14.39 9.33 -31.16
C TRP A 73 -13.65 9.00 -32.46
N ASP A 74 -13.33 7.72 -32.70
CA ASP A 74 -12.63 7.23 -33.89
C ASP A 74 -13.20 5.88 -34.34
N PRO A 75 -14.23 5.89 -35.22
CA PRO A 75 -14.94 4.67 -35.61
C PRO A 75 -14.09 3.65 -36.39
N GLU A 76 -12.91 4.02 -36.90
CA GLU A 76 -11.99 3.07 -37.54
C GLU A 76 -11.26 2.18 -36.51
N ARG A 77 -11.12 2.63 -35.26
CA ARG A 77 -10.55 1.81 -34.17
C ARG A 77 -11.46 0.68 -33.72
N GLU A 78 -12.77 0.85 -33.84
CA GLU A 78 -13.73 -0.21 -33.50
C GLU A 78 -13.56 -1.44 -34.39
N LYS A 79 -13.22 -1.23 -35.68
CA LYS A 79 -12.97 -2.31 -36.64
C LYS A 79 -11.66 -3.05 -36.35
N LEU A 80 -10.59 -2.31 -36.04
CA LEU A 80 -9.28 -2.86 -35.68
C LEU A 80 -9.28 -3.66 -34.37
N GLY A 81 -10.11 -3.28 -33.39
CA GLY A 81 -10.30 -4.07 -32.17
C GLY A 81 -10.94 -5.42 -32.45
N LYS A 82 -12.01 -5.45 -33.27
CA LYS A 82 -12.74 -6.68 -33.63
C LYS A 82 -11.92 -7.67 -34.47
N GLU A 83 -10.96 -7.21 -35.26
CA GLU A 83 -10.05 -8.07 -36.04
C GLU A 83 -8.91 -8.69 -35.21
N ARG A 84 -8.55 -8.10 -34.06
CA ARG A 84 -7.48 -8.61 -33.19
C ARG A 84 -7.93 -9.73 -32.25
N ASP A 85 -9.23 -9.80 -31.98
CA ASP A 85 -9.84 -10.79 -31.08
C ASP A 85 -10.45 -12.00 -31.82
N ALA A 86 -10.32 -12.06 -33.15
CA ALA A 86 -10.77 -13.16 -34.04
C ALA A 86 -9.62 -14.11 -34.40
#